data_AF-A0A7C1WM62-F1
#
_entry.id   AF-A0A7C1WM62-F1
#
_cell.length_a   1.000
_cell.length_b   1.000
_cell.length_c   1.000
_cell.angle_alpha   90.00
_cell.angle_beta   90.00
_cell.angle_gamma   90.00
#
_symmetry.space_group_name_H-M   'P 1'
#
loop_
_entity.id
_entity.type
_entity.pdbx_description
1 polymer ?
#
loop_
_entity_poly.entity_id
_entity_poly.type
_entity_poly.pdbx_seq_one_letter_code
_entity_poly.pdbx_strand_id
1 'polypeptide(L)'
;MKFNWIDIVAIGVVASAGAVQFLRATRDFSQVFYETVMLILALVGAVRFFMPVSQRLNITPPLALVVLFAVFTVLALLVATLLNQGLGFSLGGFDYLFGLALGIAGGFVFGHATMRTMMLLFLERNPELVAAMHRSWMASQVLYFGAFRELLGILRIARYNNI
;
A
#
# COMPACT_ATOMS: atom_id res chain seq x y z
N MET A 1 13.99 0.34 22.79
CA MET A 1 12.58 0.39 22.35
C MET A 1 11.82 -0.74 23.02
N LYS A 2 10.66 -0.51 23.61
CA LYS A 2 9.81 -1.61 24.11
C LYS A 2 9.23 -2.33 22.89
N PHE A 3 9.37 -3.65 22.86
CA PHE A 3 8.83 -4.50 21.80
C PHE A 3 7.30 -4.29 21.67
N ASN A 4 6.84 -4.01 20.46
CA ASN A 4 5.41 -3.91 20.14
C ASN A 4 5.07 -4.99 19.12
N TRP A 5 4.20 -5.93 19.49
CA TRP A 5 3.83 -7.06 18.64
C TRP A 5 3.17 -6.61 17.31
N ILE A 6 2.59 -5.41 17.27
CA ILE A 6 2.02 -4.82 16.05
C ILE A 6 3.09 -4.51 15.01
N ASP A 7 4.34 -4.22 15.44
CA ASP A 7 5.45 -4.06 14.49
C ASP A 7 5.66 -5.36 13.70
N ILE A 8 5.60 -6.52 14.35
CA ILE A 8 5.72 -7.82 13.66
C ILE A 8 4.59 -8.02 12.67
N VAL A 9 3.35 -7.70 13.06
CA VAL A 9 2.19 -7.85 12.16
C VAL A 9 2.31 -6.92 10.96
N ALA A 10 2.69 -5.66 11.17
CA ALA A 10 2.90 -4.70 10.09
C ALA A 10 4.02 -5.12 9.14
N ILE A 11 5.17 -5.55 9.69
CA ILE A 11 6.27 -6.09 8.89
C ILE A 11 5.82 -7.33 8.13
N GLY A 12 5.13 -8.26 8.78
CA GLY A 12 4.66 -9.51 8.17
C GLY A 12 3.73 -9.28 6.98
N VAL A 13 2.76 -8.37 7.12
CA VAL A 13 1.83 -8.01 6.02
C VAL A 13 2.59 -7.35 4.86
N VAL A 14 3.45 -6.37 5.16
CA VAL A 14 4.21 -5.65 4.11
C VAL A 14 5.18 -6.59 3.41
N ALA A 15 5.92 -7.41 4.16
CA ALA A 15 6.93 -8.33 3.64
C ALA A 15 6.30 -9.46 2.83
N SER A 16 5.18 -10.04 3.27
CA SER A 16 4.49 -11.10 2.52
C SER A 16 3.95 -10.58 1.18
N ALA A 17 3.20 -9.47 1.20
CA ALA A 17 2.67 -8.85 -0.02
C ALA A 17 3.80 -8.39 -0.95
N GLY A 18 4.87 -7.82 -0.39
CA GLY A 18 6.02 -7.37 -1.18
C GLY A 18 6.84 -8.51 -1.78
N ALA A 19 7.04 -9.61 -1.05
CA ALA A 19 7.72 -10.79 -1.57
C ALA A 19 6.94 -11.42 -2.74
N VAL A 20 5.61 -11.50 -2.64
CA VAL A 20 4.76 -11.99 -3.74
C VAL A 20 4.93 -11.11 -4.98
N GLN A 21 4.88 -9.78 -4.83
CA GLN A 21 5.04 -8.88 -5.95
C GLN A 21 6.45 -8.91 -6.55
N PHE A 22 7.50 -9.03 -5.71
CA PHE A 22 8.87 -9.19 -6.17
C PHE A 22 9.03 -10.46 -7.01
N LEU A 23 8.56 -11.61 -6.53
CA LEU A 23 8.64 -12.89 -7.26
C LEU A 23 7.85 -12.88 -8.57
N ARG A 24 6.79 -12.06 -8.66
CA ARG A 24 6.06 -11.85 -9.91
C ARG A 24 6.83 -10.93 -10.86
N ALA A 25 7.49 -9.89 -10.34
CA ALA A 25 8.25 -8.94 -11.15
C ALA A 25 9.47 -9.59 -11.82
N THR A 26 10.02 -10.65 -11.24
CA THR A 26 11.10 -11.43 -11.90
C THR A 26 10.61 -12.21 -13.12
N ARG A 27 9.31 -12.38 -13.30
CA ARG A 27 8.71 -13.08 -14.45
C ARG A 27 8.10 -12.12 -15.46
N ASP A 28 7.38 -11.11 -14.98
CA ASP A 28 6.71 -10.11 -15.80
C ASP A 28 6.79 -8.74 -15.10
N PHE A 29 7.86 -8.00 -15.42
CA PHE A 29 8.15 -6.71 -14.80
C PHE A 29 7.08 -5.67 -15.15
N SER A 30 6.74 -5.51 -16.42
CA SER A 30 5.78 -4.49 -16.86
C SER A 30 4.39 -4.71 -16.27
N GLN A 31 3.91 -5.95 -16.19
CA GLN A 31 2.64 -6.25 -15.53
C GLN A 31 2.67 -5.79 -14.07
N VAL A 32 3.72 -6.15 -13.31
CA VAL A 32 3.81 -5.78 -11.89
C VAL A 32 3.99 -4.28 -11.72
N PHE A 33 4.69 -3.60 -12.62
CA PHE A 33 4.78 -2.15 -12.64
C PHE A 33 3.40 -1.51 -12.76
N TYR A 34 2.62 -1.88 -13.79
CA TYR A 34 1.29 -1.34 -13.99
C TYR A 34 0.33 -1.69 -12.85
N GLU A 35 0.36 -2.93 -12.36
CA GLU A 35 -0.44 -3.34 -11.23
C GLU A 35 -0.11 -2.53 -9.97
N THR A 36 1.17 -2.30 -9.69
CA THR A 36 1.60 -1.54 -8.50
C THR A 36 1.10 -0.10 -8.58
N VAL A 37 1.27 0.56 -9.74
CA VAL A 37 0.76 1.93 -9.95
C VAL A 37 -0.76 1.97 -9.82
N MET A 38 -1.48 1.03 -10.42
CA MET A 38 -2.94 0.99 -10.37
C MET A 38 -3.48 0.62 -8.99
N LEU A 39 -2.78 -0.23 -8.23
CA LEU A 39 -3.09 -0.53 -6.83
C LEU A 39 -2.92 0.69 -5.92
N ILE A 40 -1.90 1.53 -6.15
CA ILE A 40 -1.74 2.80 -5.45
C ILE A 40 -2.96 3.70 -5.74
N LEU A 41 -3.37 3.83 -7.00
CA LEU A 41 -4.55 4.61 -7.38
C LEU A 41 -5.84 4.05 -6.76
N ALA A 42 -5.99 2.72 -6.75
CA ALA A 42 -7.11 2.04 -6.12
C ALA A 42 -7.17 2.32 -4.60
N LEU A 43 -6.03 2.27 -3.92
CA LEU A 43 -5.94 2.60 -2.50
C LEU A 43 -6.31 4.06 -2.23
N VAL A 44 -5.74 5.00 -3.00
CA VAL A 44 -6.05 6.43 -2.87
C VAL A 44 -7.54 6.68 -3.09
N GLY A 45 -8.13 6.05 -4.11
CA GLY A 45 -9.55 6.09 -4.37
C GLY A 45 -10.36 5.58 -3.17
N ALA A 46 -10.05 4.37 -2.68
CA ALA A 46 -10.76 3.76 -1.56
C ALA A 46 -10.70 4.63 -0.30
N VAL A 47 -9.52 5.15 0.04
CA VAL A 47 -9.30 6.04 1.19
C VAL A 47 -10.03 7.38 1.03
N ARG A 48 -10.23 7.88 -0.20
CA ARG A 48 -10.95 9.14 -0.44
C ARG A 48 -12.46 8.96 -0.42
N PHE A 49 -12.97 7.82 -0.88
CA PHE A 49 -14.40 7.60 -1.08
C PHE A 49 -15.09 6.78 0.02
N PHE A 50 -14.37 6.07 0.90
CA PHE A 50 -15.02 5.21 1.89
C PHE A 50 -15.97 5.95 2.83
N MET A 51 -15.63 7.15 3.30
CA MET A 51 -16.49 7.89 4.23
C MET A 51 -17.77 8.41 3.54
N PRO A 52 -17.70 9.10 2.38
CA PRO A 52 -18.91 9.46 1.63
C PRO A 52 -19.81 8.25 1.29
N VAL A 53 -19.21 7.12 0.89
CA VAL A 53 -19.96 5.91 0.54
C VAL A 53 -20.59 5.26 1.78
N SER A 54 -19.86 5.20 2.90
CA SER A 54 -20.37 4.72 4.19
C SER A 54 -21.59 5.50 4.65
N GLN A 55 -21.54 6.83 4.57
CA GLN A 55 -22.65 7.71 4.95
C GLN A 55 -23.85 7.57 4.01
N ARG A 56 -23.60 7.51 2.69
CA ARG A 56 -24.67 7.43 1.68
C ARG A 56 -25.39 6.08 1.68
N LEU A 57 -24.67 4.99 1.93
CA LEU A 57 -25.22 3.63 1.94
C LEU A 57 -25.58 3.13 3.35
N ASN A 58 -25.36 3.94 4.39
CA ASN A 58 -25.56 3.59 5.79
C ASN A 58 -24.88 2.27 6.20
N ILE A 59 -23.63 2.09 5.79
CA ILE A 59 -22.80 0.94 6.14
C ILE A 59 -21.61 1.36 6.99
N THR A 60 -21.04 0.46 7.77
CA THR A 60 -19.89 0.78 8.63
C THR A 60 -18.67 1.23 7.80
N PRO A 61 -17.89 2.24 8.23
CA PRO A 61 -16.69 2.70 7.53
C PRO A 61 -15.66 1.61 7.17
N PRO A 62 -15.32 0.64 8.04
CA PRO A 62 -14.38 -0.43 7.67
C PRO A 62 -14.92 -1.29 6.53
N LEU A 63 -16.21 -1.63 6.53
CA LEU A 63 -16.85 -2.38 5.44
C LEU A 63 -16.81 -1.59 4.13
N ALA A 64 -17.14 -0.29 4.16
CA ALA A 64 -17.07 0.57 2.98
C ALA A 64 -15.65 0.63 2.39
N LEU A 65 -14.63 0.75 3.25
CA LEU A 65 -13.23 0.78 2.82
C LEU A 65 -12.82 -0.54 2.14
N VAL A 66 -13.14 -1.68 2.77
CA VAL A 66 -12.82 -3.02 2.23
C VAL A 66 -13.50 -3.24 0.88
N VAL A 67 -14.80 -2.93 0.77
CA VAL A 67 -15.56 -3.12 -0.47
C VAL A 67 -15.02 -2.23 -1.59
N LEU A 68 -14.80 -0.94 -1.32
CA LEU A 68 -14.25 -0.04 -2.33
C LEU A 68 -12.84 -0.43 -2.74
N PHE A 69 -11.98 -0.81 -1.79
CA PHE A 69 -10.63 -1.25 -2.11
C PHE A 69 -10.64 -2.52 -2.96
N ALA A 70 -11.50 -3.49 -2.66
CA ALA A 70 -11.66 -4.69 -3.47
C ALA A 70 -12.14 -4.37 -4.89
N VAL A 71 -13.19 -3.55 -5.03
CA VAL A 71 -13.74 -3.14 -6.34
C VAL A 71 -12.69 -2.37 -7.16
N PHE A 72 -12.04 -1.37 -6.57
CA PHE A 72 -11.01 -0.61 -7.27
C PHE A 72 -9.79 -1.46 -7.58
N THR A 73 -9.42 -2.43 -6.74
CA THR A 73 -8.34 -3.37 -7.04
C THR A 73 -8.67 -4.23 -8.26
N VAL A 74 -9.88 -4.80 -8.35
CA VAL A 74 -10.28 -5.58 -9.53
C VAL A 74 -10.21 -4.72 -10.79
N LEU A 75 -10.76 -3.50 -10.76
CA LEU A 75 -10.69 -2.57 -11.89
C LEU A 75 -9.23 -2.19 -12.24
N ALA A 76 -8.40 -1.94 -11.23
CA ALA A 76 -6.98 -1.64 -11.38
C ALA A 76 -6.23 -2.77 -12.07
N LEU A 77 -6.47 -4.03 -11.68
CA LEU A 77 -5.83 -5.20 -12.29
C LEU A 77 -6.28 -5.41 -13.74
N LEU A 78 -7.56 -5.17 -14.05
CA LEU A 78 -8.06 -5.22 -15.43
C LEU A 78 -7.36 -4.16 -16.30
N VAL A 79 -7.29 -2.92 -15.84
CA VAL A 79 -6.61 -1.83 -16.57
C VAL A 79 -5.11 -2.12 -16.71
N ALA A 80 -4.45 -2.60 -15.66
CA ALA A 80 -3.04 -2.97 -15.71
C ALA A 80 -2.76 -4.06 -16.76
N THR A 81 -3.64 -5.06 -16.84
CA THR A 81 -3.55 -6.14 -17.83
C THR A 81 -3.71 -5.62 -19.25
N LEU A 82 -4.68 -4.72 -19.48
CA LEU A 82 -4.87 -4.09 -20.80
C LEU A 82 -3.65 -3.23 -21.20
N LEU A 83 -3.07 -2.49 -20.25
CA LEU A 83 -1.86 -1.72 -20.49
C LEU A 83 -0.67 -2.62 -20.81
N ASN A 84 -0.48 -3.72 -20.08
CA ASN A 84 0.61 -4.65 -20.33
C ASN A 84 0.52 -5.33 -21.71
N GLN A 85 -0.70 -5.65 -22.16
CA GLN A 85 -0.91 -6.22 -23.49
C GLN A 85 -0.50 -5.27 -24.63
N GLY A 86 -0.71 -3.96 -24.45
CA GLY A 86 -0.37 -2.96 -25.48
C GLY A 86 1.02 -2.33 -25.34
N LEU A 87 1.54 -2.24 -24.12
CA LEU A 87 2.71 -1.43 -23.75
C LEU A 87 3.73 -2.23 -22.91
N GLY A 88 3.71 -3.56 -22.98
CA GLY A 88 4.62 -4.42 -22.25
C GLY A 88 6.10 -4.08 -22.49
N PHE A 89 6.90 -4.14 -21.44
CA PHE A 89 8.31 -3.74 -21.48
C PHE A 89 9.15 -4.47 -20.42
N SER A 90 10.46 -4.49 -20.61
CA SER A 90 11.43 -5.01 -19.65
C SER A 90 12.63 -4.07 -19.60
N LEU A 91 13.23 -3.96 -18.41
CA LEU A 91 14.49 -3.26 -18.16
C LEU A 91 15.69 -4.24 -18.18
N GLY A 92 15.46 -5.48 -18.62
CA GLY A 92 16.47 -6.54 -18.70
C GLY A 92 16.99 -6.91 -17.31
N GLY A 93 18.31 -6.84 -17.12
CA GLY A 93 18.94 -7.18 -15.84
C GLY A 93 18.49 -6.31 -14.66
N PHE A 94 17.95 -5.11 -14.91
CA PHE A 94 17.45 -4.21 -13.87
C PHE A 94 16.06 -4.58 -13.36
N ASP A 95 15.35 -5.54 -13.98
CA ASP A 95 14.02 -5.98 -13.55
C ASP A 95 14.02 -6.48 -12.10
N TYR A 96 15.11 -7.09 -11.62
CA TYR A 96 15.24 -7.52 -10.23
C TYR A 96 15.29 -6.34 -9.25
N LEU A 97 16.11 -5.33 -9.56
CA LEU A 97 16.29 -4.17 -8.68
C LEU A 97 15.00 -3.35 -8.60
N PHE A 98 14.40 -3.03 -9.74
CA PHE A 98 13.14 -2.29 -9.77
C PHE A 98 11.96 -3.15 -9.33
N GLY A 99 11.99 -4.45 -9.59
CA GLY A 99 11.00 -5.40 -9.09
C GLY A 99 10.98 -5.46 -7.56
N LEU A 100 12.13 -5.36 -6.90
CA LEU A 100 12.20 -5.25 -5.45
C LEU A 100 11.56 -3.95 -4.95
N ALA A 101 11.86 -2.83 -5.61
CA ALA A 101 11.26 -1.53 -5.26
C ALA A 101 9.73 -1.55 -5.45
N LEU A 102 9.23 -2.15 -6.53
CA LEU A 102 7.80 -2.37 -6.77
C LEU A 102 7.19 -3.30 -5.73
N GLY A 103 7.89 -4.36 -5.34
CA GLY A 103 7.50 -5.24 -4.25
C GLY A 103 7.31 -4.48 -2.95
N ILE A 104 8.29 -3.67 -2.55
CA ILE A 104 8.20 -2.83 -1.35
C ILE A 104 6.99 -1.87 -1.45
N ALA A 105 6.83 -1.18 -2.59
CA ALA A 105 5.70 -0.28 -2.80
C ALA A 105 4.34 -0.99 -2.69
N GLY A 106 4.19 -2.13 -3.37
CA GLY A 106 2.98 -2.96 -3.29
C GLY A 106 2.71 -3.48 -1.87
N GLY A 107 3.77 -3.92 -1.17
CA GLY A 107 3.69 -4.32 0.23
C GLY A 107 3.17 -3.21 1.14
N PHE A 108 3.64 -1.97 0.95
CA PHE A 108 3.14 -0.80 1.68
C PHE A 108 1.69 -0.45 1.35
N VAL A 109 1.25 -0.61 0.11
CA VAL A 109 -0.16 -0.41 -0.27
C VAL A 109 -1.07 -1.38 0.49
N PHE A 110 -0.76 -2.68 0.47
CA PHE A 110 -1.52 -3.69 1.21
C PHE A 110 -1.41 -3.50 2.72
N GLY A 111 -0.22 -3.19 3.23
CA GLY A 111 0.02 -2.88 4.63
C GLY A 111 -0.84 -1.70 5.09
N HIS A 112 -0.88 -0.62 4.32
CA HIS A 112 -1.70 0.56 4.61
C HIS A 112 -3.19 0.22 4.64
N ALA A 113 -3.69 -0.48 3.60
CA ALA A 113 -5.09 -0.89 3.53
C ALA A 113 -5.47 -1.75 4.75
N THR A 114 -4.63 -2.71 5.11
CA THR A 114 -4.83 -3.63 6.23
C THR A 114 -4.83 -2.88 7.56
N MET A 115 -3.78 -2.09 7.84
CA MET A 115 -3.65 -1.34 9.09
C MET A 115 -4.77 -0.31 9.24
N ARG A 116 -5.15 0.38 8.16
CA ARG A 116 -6.25 1.34 8.21
C ARG A 116 -7.59 0.66 8.46
N THR A 117 -7.81 -0.51 7.87
CA THR A 117 -9.02 -1.31 8.12
C THR A 117 -9.06 -1.79 9.57
N MET A 118 -7.96 -2.31 10.11
CA MET A 118 -7.87 -2.72 11.52
C MET A 118 -8.16 -1.55 12.46
N MET A 119 -7.55 -0.39 12.21
CA MET A 119 -7.77 0.81 13.01
C MET A 119 -9.24 1.21 13.03
N LEU A 120 -9.92 1.19 11.88
CA LEU A 120 -11.35 1.52 11.78
C LEU A 120 -12.25 0.46 12.42
N LEU A 121 -11.91 -0.83 12.31
CA LEU A 121 -12.70 -1.94 12.85
C LEU A 121 -12.65 -1.98 14.38
N PHE A 122 -11.49 -1.65 14.97
CA PHE A 122 -11.24 -1.80 16.40
C PHE A 122 -11.27 -0.49 17.18
N LEU A 123 -11.50 0.66 16.54
CA LEU A 123 -11.53 1.97 17.20
C LEU A 123 -12.44 1.99 18.44
N GLU A 124 -13.65 1.46 18.31
CA GLU A 124 -14.63 1.42 19.41
C GLU A 124 -14.56 0.13 20.23
N ARG A 125 -14.12 -0.98 19.61
CA ARG A 125 -14.18 -2.32 20.21
C ARG A 125 -12.93 -2.67 21.04
N ASN A 126 -11.77 -2.11 20.69
CA ASN A 126 -10.51 -2.40 21.37
C ASN A 126 -9.56 -1.18 21.28
N PRO A 127 -9.74 -0.18 22.16
CA PRO A 127 -8.94 1.04 22.14
C PRO A 127 -7.47 0.78 22.47
N GLU A 128 -7.16 -0.30 23.21
CA GLU A 128 -5.77 -0.69 23.52
C GLU A 128 -5.01 -1.11 22.27
N LEU A 129 -5.65 -1.85 21.36
CA LEU A 129 -5.08 -2.22 20.07
C LEU A 129 -4.75 -0.97 19.26
N VAL A 130 -5.69 -0.04 19.14
CA VAL A 130 -5.49 1.20 18.38
C VAL A 130 -4.40 2.07 19.01
N ALA A 131 -4.36 2.17 20.33
CA ALA A 131 -3.28 2.85 21.04
C ALA A 131 -1.91 2.16 20.85
N ALA A 132 -1.89 0.83 20.75
CA ALA A 132 -0.68 0.10 20.41
C ALA A 132 -0.25 0.34 18.95
N MET A 133 -1.20 0.46 18.00
CA MET A 133 -0.90 0.82 16.61
C MET A 133 -0.29 2.21 16.49
N HIS A 134 -0.82 3.19 17.22
CA HIS A 134 -0.25 4.54 17.23
C HIS A 134 1.14 4.61 17.87
N ARG A 135 1.43 3.74 18.84
CA ARG A 135 2.76 3.63 19.48
C ARG A 135 3.75 2.81 18.66
N SER A 136 3.28 2.02 17.69
CA SER A 136 4.13 1.21 16.81
C SER A 136 4.84 2.10 15.82
N TRP A 137 6.17 2.01 15.79
CA TRP A 137 6.97 2.75 14.82
C TRP A 137 6.64 2.25 13.41
N MET A 138 6.61 0.93 13.18
CA MET A 138 6.34 0.42 11.84
C MET A 138 4.92 0.71 11.36
N ALA A 139 3.90 0.51 12.20
CA ALA A 139 2.51 0.77 11.81
C ALA A 139 2.29 2.24 11.47
N SER A 140 2.94 3.18 12.19
CA SER A 140 2.87 4.59 11.84
C SER A 140 3.56 4.89 10.50
N GLN A 141 4.72 4.28 10.21
CA GLN A 141 5.37 4.40 8.90
C GLN A 141 4.47 3.90 7.76
N VAL A 142 3.78 2.78 7.96
CA VAL A 142 2.85 2.19 6.97
C VAL A 142 1.56 3.00 6.83
N LEU A 143 0.97 3.45 7.94
CA LEU A 143 -0.27 4.23 7.93
C LEU A 143 -0.09 5.63 7.34
N TYR A 144 1.06 6.27 7.55
CA TYR A 144 1.28 7.65 7.12
C TYR A 144 2.25 7.78 5.94
N PHE A 145 2.69 6.65 5.37
CA PHE A 145 3.74 6.59 4.35
C PHE A 145 4.99 7.38 4.77
N GLY A 146 5.35 7.32 6.06
CA GLY A 146 6.38 8.19 6.66
C GLY A 146 7.73 8.06 5.94
N ALA A 147 8.20 6.84 5.73
CA ALA A 147 9.45 6.56 5.03
C ALA A 147 9.48 7.13 3.60
N PHE A 148 8.37 7.03 2.85
CA PHE A 148 8.26 7.63 1.52
C PHE A 148 8.24 9.16 1.58
N ARG A 149 7.56 9.74 2.58
CA ARG A 149 7.54 11.20 2.78
C ARG A 149 8.92 11.74 3.14
N GLU A 150 9.67 11.04 3.98
CA GLU A 150 11.04 11.38 4.33
C GLU A 150 11.95 11.29 3.10
N LEU A 151 11.85 10.22 2.31
CA LEU A 151 12.62 10.03 1.09
C LEU A 151 12.32 11.13 0.05
N LEU A 152 11.05 11.47 -0.16
CA LEU A 152 10.64 12.61 -0.99
C LEU A 152 11.13 13.95 -0.44
N GLY A 153 11.20 14.08 0.90
CA GLY A 153 11.78 15.25 1.57
C GLY A 153 13.26 15.41 1.27
N ILE A 154 14.03 14.32 1.38
CA ILE A 154 15.46 14.30 1.04
C ILE A 154 15.67 14.62 -0.44
N LEU A 155 14.90 14.02 -1.34
CA LEU A 155 14.98 14.31 -2.78
C LEU A 155 14.63 15.77 -3.11
N ARG A 156 13.66 16.36 -2.39
CA ARG A 156 13.32 17.77 -2.54
C ARG A 156 14.48 18.67 -2.10
N ILE A 157 15.15 18.33 -1.00
CA ILE A 157 16.33 19.06 -0.51
C ILE A 157 17.50 18.91 -1.50
N ALA A 158 17.77 17.69 -1.98
CA ALA A 158 18.81 17.45 -2.98
C ALA A 158 18.57 18.27 -4.25
N ARG A 159 17.34 18.27 -4.77
CA ARG A 159 16.94 19.12 -5.91
C ARG A 159 17.14 20.61 -5.65
N TYR A 160 16.78 21.10 -4.45
CA TYR A 160 16.99 22.51 -4.10
C TYR A 160 18.48 22.88 -4.08
N ASN A 161 19.33 21.92 -3.71
CA ASN A 161 20.77 22.10 -3.61
C ASN A 161 21.55 21.75 -4.90
N ASN A 162 20.87 21.40 -6.02
CA ASN A 162 21.48 20.94 -7.28
C ASN A 162 22.51 19.80 -7.10
N ILE A 163 22.22 18.87 -6.19
CA ILE A 163 22.99 17.62 -6.01
C ILE A 163 22.35 16.52 -6.85
#